data_AF-A0A0X8JJC6-F1
#
_entry.id   AF-A0A0X8JJC6-F1
#
_cell.length_a   1.000
_cell.length_b   1.000
_cell.length_c   1.000
_cell.angle_alpha   90.00
_cell.angle_beta   90.00
_cell.angle_gamma   90.00
#
_symmetry.space_group_name_H-M   'P 1'
#
loop_
_entity.id
_entity.type
_entity.pdbx_description
1 polymer ?
#
loop_
_entity_poly.entity_id
_entity_poly.type
_entity_poly.pdbx_seq_one_letter_code
_entity_poly.pdbx_strand_id
1 'polypeptide(L)'
;MAKRVKPVLRILAIDSLEEADAVLAEIAGRKRQIALYEIRFKEEVDRLKAECAANCEPIRQGIAEREQALVQFGIARREELFRGKKSLDLNFGTIGFRASSALKTVKKLTWERVLGLIKEKGLPCVRVKEEVDKEALRALAPEKLAEVGCKLEQADDFFYELNETELADSSPAS
;
A
#
# COMPACT_ATOMS: atom_id res chain seq x y z
N MET A 1 54.12 -10.13 -10.37
CA MET A 1 53.88 -9.04 -9.40
C MET A 1 52.56 -8.37 -9.77
N ALA A 2 51.58 -8.36 -8.86
CA ALA A 2 50.30 -7.71 -9.13
C ALA A 2 50.50 -6.19 -9.33
N LYS A 3 50.06 -5.68 -10.47
CA LYS A 3 50.23 -4.28 -10.87
C LYS A 3 49.36 -3.43 -9.95
N ARG A 4 49.99 -2.64 -9.06
CA ARG A 4 49.27 -1.71 -8.18
C ARG A 4 48.66 -0.60 -9.04
N VAL A 5 47.33 -0.59 -9.13
CA VAL A 5 46.56 0.49 -9.76
C VAL A 5 46.22 1.50 -8.65
N LYS A 6 46.67 2.75 -8.81
CA LYS A 6 46.28 3.86 -7.94
C LYS A 6 44.98 4.45 -8.51
N PRO A 7 43.81 4.25 -7.89
CA PRO A 7 42.56 4.78 -8.43
C PRO A 7 42.62 6.30 -8.35
N VAL A 8 42.50 6.98 -9.48
CA VAL A 8 42.33 8.43 -9.53
C VAL A 8 40.86 8.72 -9.26
N LEU A 9 40.57 9.68 -8.39
CA LEU A 9 39.23 10.25 -8.21
C LEU A 9 38.78 10.83 -9.56
N ARG A 10 37.99 10.05 -10.33
CA ARG A 10 37.29 10.56 -11.50
C ARG A 10 36.02 11.23 -11.01
N ILE A 11 36.12 12.53 -10.72
CA ILE A 11 34.96 13.39 -10.87
C ILE A 11 34.71 13.42 -12.38
N LEU A 12 33.55 12.94 -12.83
CA LEU A 12 33.14 13.10 -14.23
C LEU A 12 32.86 14.60 -14.39
N ALA A 13 33.86 15.36 -14.83
CA ALA A 13 33.65 16.71 -15.30
C ALA A 13 32.99 16.60 -16.69
N ILE A 14 31.90 17.34 -16.88
CA ILE A 14 31.20 17.45 -18.15
C ILE A 14 31.49 18.86 -18.65
N ASP A 15 32.31 18.97 -19.69
CA ASP A 15 32.80 20.25 -20.19
C ASP A 15 32.13 20.68 -21.51
N SER A 16 31.27 19.82 -22.08
CA SER A 16 30.53 20.09 -23.33
C SER A 16 29.08 19.58 -23.30
N LEU A 17 28.26 20.09 -24.23
CA LEU A 17 26.87 19.64 -24.39
C LEU A 17 26.81 18.20 -24.93
N GLU A 18 27.77 17.80 -25.76
CA GLU A 18 27.89 16.44 -26.28
C GLU A 18 28.21 15.44 -25.16
N GLU A 19 29.06 15.82 -24.20
CA GLU A 19 29.34 15.01 -23.02
C GLU A 19 28.12 14.94 -22.09
N ALA A 20 27.37 16.05 -21.95
CA ALA A 20 26.13 16.06 -21.17
C ALA A 20 25.08 15.11 -21.77
N ASP A 21 24.91 15.13 -23.10
CA ASP A 21 23.99 14.24 -23.82
C ASP A 21 24.40 12.76 -23.68
N ALA A 22 25.70 12.46 -23.83
CA ALA A 22 26.22 11.11 -23.59
C ALA A 22 25.95 10.62 -22.16
N VAL A 23 26.11 11.50 -21.16
CA VAL A 23 25.78 11.18 -19.76
C VAL A 23 24.29 10.97 -19.56
N LEU A 24 23.42 11.75 -20.21
CA LEU A 24 21.97 11.53 -20.18
C LEU A 24 21.60 10.16 -20.78
N ALA A 25 22.21 9.78 -21.89
CA ALA A 25 22.03 8.47 -22.51
C ALA A 25 22.49 7.32 -21.57
N GLU A 26 23.63 7.47 -20.89
CA GLU A 26 24.09 6.50 -19.89
C GLU A 26 23.13 6.40 -18.69
N ILE A 27 22.65 7.54 -18.16
CA ILE A 27 21.67 7.57 -17.06
C ILE A 27 20.41 6.83 -17.49
N ALA A 28 19.93 7.06 -18.71
CA ALA A 28 18.76 6.39 -19.23
C ALA A 28 18.95 4.87 -19.37
N GLY A 29 20.08 4.44 -19.92
CA GLY A 29 20.43 3.01 -20.00
C GLY A 29 20.46 2.34 -18.62
N ARG A 30 21.03 3.01 -17.63
CA ARG A 30 21.07 2.53 -16.23
C ARG A 30 19.68 2.49 -15.60
N LYS A 31 18.83 3.51 -15.80
CA LYS A 31 17.44 3.50 -15.33
C LYS A 31 16.64 2.35 -15.95
N ARG A 32 16.83 2.07 -17.24
CA ARG A 32 16.21 0.92 -17.92
C ARG A 32 16.68 -0.41 -17.33
N GLN A 33 17.97 -0.55 -17.03
CA GLN A 33 18.49 -1.74 -16.35
C GLN A 33 17.86 -1.93 -14.96
N ILE A 34 17.77 -0.86 -14.17
CA ILE A 34 17.08 -0.89 -12.87
C ILE A 34 15.63 -1.32 -13.04
N ALA A 35 14.90 -0.73 -13.99
CA ALA A 35 13.50 -1.08 -14.26
C ALA A 35 13.33 -2.57 -14.63
N LEU A 36 14.25 -3.15 -15.42
CA LEU A 36 14.21 -4.58 -15.75
C LEU A 36 14.43 -5.47 -14.51
N TYR A 37 15.35 -5.10 -13.62
CA TYR A 37 15.53 -5.81 -12.35
C TYR A 37 14.29 -5.70 -11.46
N GLU A 38 13.65 -4.53 -11.42
CA GLU A 38 12.42 -4.33 -10.64
C GLU A 38 11.23 -5.11 -11.22
N ILE A 39 11.09 -5.18 -12.54
CA ILE A 39 10.05 -6.00 -13.20
C ILE A 39 10.25 -7.47 -12.83
N ARG A 40 11.46 -7.99 -13.01
CA ARG A 40 11.79 -9.38 -12.64
C ARG A 40 11.53 -9.65 -11.16
N PHE A 41 11.88 -8.71 -10.28
CA PHE A 41 11.62 -8.83 -8.85
C PHE A 41 10.13 -8.90 -8.55
N LYS A 42 9.31 -8.05 -9.17
CA LYS A 42 7.85 -8.09 -9.01
C LYS A 42 7.26 -9.41 -9.49
N GLU A 43 7.68 -9.90 -10.65
CA GLU A 43 7.24 -11.21 -11.19
C GLU A 43 7.58 -12.36 -10.22
N GLU A 44 8.79 -12.36 -9.66
CA GLU A 44 9.22 -13.37 -8.69
C GLU A 44 8.41 -13.29 -7.38
N VAL A 45 8.18 -12.08 -6.87
CA VAL A 45 7.35 -11.85 -5.68
C VAL A 45 5.91 -12.33 -5.92
N ASP A 46 5.34 -12.06 -7.08
CA ASP A 46 3.98 -12.46 -7.40
C ASP A 46 3.88 -13.98 -7.60
N ARG A 47 4.90 -14.62 -8.18
CA ARG A 47 5.02 -16.08 -8.21
C ARG A 47 5.03 -16.68 -6.80
N LEU A 48 5.87 -16.14 -5.91
CA LEU A 48 5.97 -16.63 -4.52
C LEU A 48 4.67 -16.41 -3.74
N LYS A 49 3.97 -15.29 -3.96
CA LYS A 49 2.64 -15.05 -3.38
C LYS A 49 1.63 -16.08 -3.87
N ALA A 50 1.61 -16.37 -5.18
CA ALA A 50 0.70 -17.34 -5.76
C ALA A 50 0.96 -18.76 -5.22
N GLU A 51 2.23 -19.17 -5.14
CA GLU A 51 2.62 -20.46 -4.58
C GLU A 51 2.24 -20.58 -3.10
N CYS A 52 2.53 -19.56 -2.30
CA CYS A 52 2.14 -19.51 -0.90
C CYS A 52 0.61 -19.57 -0.75
N ALA A 53 -0.14 -18.82 -1.55
CA ALA A 53 -1.60 -18.86 -1.54
C ALA A 53 -2.12 -20.27 -1.88
N ALA A 54 -1.59 -20.91 -2.93
CA ALA A 54 -1.98 -22.24 -3.36
C ALA A 54 -1.66 -23.31 -2.29
N ASN A 55 -0.50 -23.24 -1.65
CA ASN A 55 -0.12 -24.17 -0.58
C ASN A 55 -0.93 -23.97 0.70
N CYS A 56 -1.26 -22.72 1.04
CA CYS A 56 -2.06 -22.41 2.22
C CYS A 56 -3.55 -22.70 2.02
N GLU A 57 -4.07 -22.64 0.79
CA GLU A 57 -5.49 -22.85 0.50
C GLU A 57 -6.05 -24.18 1.05
N PRO A 58 -5.47 -25.36 0.77
CA PRO A 58 -5.98 -26.62 1.32
C PRO A 58 -5.86 -26.69 2.86
N ILE A 59 -4.85 -26.03 3.44
CA ILE A 59 -4.70 -25.95 4.90
C ILE A 59 -5.82 -25.10 5.50
N ARG A 60 -6.13 -23.95 4.90
CA ARG A 60 -7.25 -23.08 5.32
C ARG A 60 -8.58 -23.80 5.18
N GLN A 61 -8.80 -24.52 4.08
CA GLN A 61 -10.00 -25.34 3.88
C GLN A 61 -10.12 -26.43 4.96
N GLY A 62 -9.03 -27.14 5.24
CA GLY A 62 -9.01 -28.15 6.31
C GLY A 62 -9.26 -27.57 7.71
N ILE A 63 -8.81 -26.34 7.98
CA ILE A 63 -9.14 -25.62 9.22
C ILE A 63 -10.64 -25.29 9.24
N ALA A 64 -11.16 -24.69 8.17
CA ALA A 64 -12.57 -24.29 8.07
C ALA A 64 -13.53 -25.49 8.24
N GLU A 65 -13.22 -26.65 7.65
CA GLU A 65 -14.00 -27.88 7.85
C GLU A 65 -14.03 -28.31 9.32
N ARG A 66 -12.89 -28.24 10.02
CA ARG A 66 -12.79 -28.59 11.45
C ARG A 66 -13.51 -27.57 12.33
N GLU A 67 -13.42 -26.29 11.99
CA GLU A 67 -14.19 -25.22 12.64
C GLU A 67 -15.69 -25.45 12.48
N GLN A 68 -16.15 -25.83 11.28
CA GLN A 68 -17.56 -26.18 11.06
C GLN A 68 -17.99 -27.39 11.88
N ALA A 69 -17.15 -28.42 11.99
CA ALA A 69 -17.42 -29.57 12.86
C ALA A 69 -17.53 -29.16 14.34
N LEU A 70 -16.66 -28.27 14.82
CA LEU A 70 -16.73 -27.71 16.18
C LEU A 70 -18.00 -26.87 16.40
N VAL A 71 -18.41 -26.08 15.40
CA VAL A 71 -19.65 -25.30 15.43
C VAL A 71 -20.86 -26.23 15.51
N GLN A 72 -20.92 -27.27 14.66
CA GLN A 72 -22.00 -28.26 14.70
C GLN A 72 -22.06 -28.99 16.05
N PHE A 73 -20.90 -29.39 16.59
CA PHE A 73 -20.79 -30.00 17.92
C PHE A 73 -21.36 -29.08 19.02
N GLY A 74 -20.95 -27.80 19.03
CA GLY A 74 -21.39 -26.82 20.03
C GLY A 74 -22.88 -26.47 19.93
N ILE A 75 -23.42 -26.38 18.70
CA ILE A 75 -24.85 -26.11 18.46
C ILE A 75 -25.71 -27.32 18.88
N ALA A 76 -25.34 -28.53 18.44
CA ALA A 76 -26.11 -29.74 18.69
C ALA A 76 -26.22 -30.08 20.18
N ARG A 77 -25.20 -29.73 20.97
CA ARG A 77 -25.12 -30.02 22.41
C ARG A 77 -25.21 -28.77 23.29
N ARG A 78 -25.82 -27.70 22.78
CA ARG A 78 -25.84 -26.40 23.48
C ARG A 78 -26.40 -26.50 24.90
N GLU A 79 -27.55 -27.15 25.05
CA GLU A 79 -28.26 -27.29 26.35
C GLU A 79 -27.60 -28.27 27.33
N GLU A 80 -26.73 -29.13 26.81
CA GLU A 80 -25.97 -30.12 27.59
C GLU A 80 -24.65 -29.50 28.09
N LEU A 81 -23.88 -28.91 27.18
CA LEU A 81 -22.52 -28.43 27.43
C LEU A 81 -22.48 -27.02 28.06
N PHE A 82 -23.44 -26.16 27.72
CA PHE A 82 -23.43 -24.74 28.14
C PHE A 82 -24.55 -24.41 29.13
N ARG A 83 -25.06 -25.43 29.85
CA ARG A 83 -26.04 -25.21 30.91
C ARG A 83 -25.39 -24.48 32.09
N GLY A 84 -25.77 -23.22 32.30
CA GLY A 84 -25.25 -22.39 33.39
C GLY A 84 -23.85 -21.81 33.17
N LYS A 85 -23.20 -22.08 32.01
CA LYS A 85 -21.88 -21.54 31.66
C LYS A 85 -21.83 -21.19 30.17
N LYS A 86 -21.22 -20.05 29.81
CA LYS A 86 -21.14 -19.59 28.41
C LYS A 86 -19.93 -20.15 27.63
N SER A 87 -18.97 -20.72 28.33
CA SER A 87 -17.72 -21.25 27.77
C SER A 87 -17.24 -22.49 28.52
N LEU A 88 -16.47 -23.33 27.84
CA LEU A 88 -15.81 -24.53 28.35
C LEU A 88 -14.33 -24.49 27.94
N ASP A 89 -13.45 -24.60 28.93
CA ASP A 89 -12.01 -24.69 28.72
C ASP A 89 -11.60 -26.15 28.48
N LEU A 90 -10.85 -26.37 27.40
CA LEU A 90 -10.27 -27.65 27.00
C LEU A 90 -8.74 -27.52 27.02
N ASN A 91 -8.04 -28.65 26.87
CA ASN A 91 -6.57 -28.69 26.94
C ASN A 91 -5.85 -27.76 25.95
N PHE A 92 -6.45 -27.49 24.78
CA PHE A 92 -5.84 -26.71 23.69
C PHE A 92 -6.61 -25.43 23.32
N GLY A 93 -7.64 -25.07 24.09
CA GLY A 93 -8.44 -23.87 23.83
C GLY A 93 -9.81 -23.88 24.50
N THR A 94 -10.61 -22.85 24.22
CA THR A 94 -11.92 -22.65 24.83
C THR A 94 -13.00 -22.61 23.75
N ILE A 95 -14.11 -23.32 23.97
CA ILE A 95 -15.31 -23.23 23.13
C ILE A 95 -16.43 -22.54 23.90
N GLY A 96 -17.27 -21.75 23.23
CA GLY A 96 -18.32 -21.00 23.92
C GLY A 96 -19.20 -20.17 23.01
N PHE A 97 -20.32 -19.70 23.58
CA PHE A 97 -21.24 -18.79 22.92
C PHE A 97 -21.06 -17.37 23.47
N ARG A 98 -20.81 -16.42 22.57
CA ARG A 98 -20.79 -14.99 22.91
C ARG A 98 -22.04 -14.29 22.36
N ALA A 99 -22.50 -13.28 23.09
CA ALA A 99 -23.45 -12.31 22.54
C ALA A 99 -22.64 -11.19 21.87
N SER A 100 -22.83 -10.97 20.58
CA SER A 100 -22.28 -9.82 19.87
C SER A 100 -23.39 -9.10 19.11
N SER A 101 -23.51 -7.80 19.32
CA SER A 101 -24.39 -6.93 18.55
C SER A 101 -23.61 -6.29 17.41
N ALA A 102 -24.08 -6.45 16.17
CA ALA A 102 -23.54 -5.74 15.02
C ALA A 102 -24.55 -4.68 14.57
N LEU A 103 -24.10 -3.44 14.41
CA LEU A 103 -24.90 -2.39 13.80
C LEU A 103 -24.97 -2.66 12.29
N LYS A 104 -26.18 -2.90 11.79
CA LYS A 104 -26.45 -3.15 10.37
C LYS A 104 -27.48 -2.16 9.88
N THR A 105 -27.42 -1.81 8.60
CA THR A 105 -28.51 -1.09 7.96
C THR A 105 -29.73 -2.03 7.83
N VAL A 106 -30.93 -1.44 7.81
CA VAL A 106 -32.13 -2.18 7.45
C VAL A 106 -32.02 -2.66 5.99
N LYS A 107 -32.73 -3.74 5.64
CA LYS A 107 -32.72 -4.31 4.28
C LYS A 107 -32.98 -3.20 3.25
N LYS A 108 -32.15 -3.15 2.20
CA LYS A 108 -32.18 -2.19 1.08
C LYS A 108 -31.74 -0.75 1.39
N LEU A 109 -31.19 -0.45 2.57
CA LEU A 109 -30.55 0.85 2.83
C LEU A 109 -29.02 0.76 2.72
N THR A 110 -28.45 1.71 1.98
CA THR A 110 -26.99 1.95 1.96
C THR A 110 -26.57 2.88 3.08
N TRP A 111 -25.31 2.80 3.49
CA TRP A 111 -24.74 3.72 4.48
C TRP A 111 -24.77 5.18 4.04
N GLU A 112 -24.72 5.45 2.73
CA GLU A 112 -24.88 6.79 2.17
C GLU A 112 -26.27 7.36 2.45
N ARG A 113 -27.33 6.56 2.27
CA ARG A 113 -28.69 6.98 2.60
C ARG A 113 -28.86 7.18 4.10
N VAL A 114 -28.24 6.32 4.92
CA VAL A 114 -28.21 6.48 6.38
C VAL A 114 -27.49 7.77 6.78
N LEU A 115 -26.35 8.09 6.17
CA LEU A 115 -25.61 9.33 6.40
C LEU A 115 -26.45 10.56 6.04
N GLY A 116 -27.15 10.53 4.90
CA GLY A 116 -28.08 11.59 4.50
C GLY A 116 -29.19 11.81 5.54
N LEU A 117 -29.82 10.73 6.01
CA LEU A 117 -30.85 10.80 7.05
C LEU A 117 -30.31 11.26 8.41
N ILE A 118 -29.08 10.86 8.77
CA ILE A 118 -28.40 11.33 9.98
C ILE A 118 -28.18 12.84 9.91
N LYS A 119 -27.73 13.35 8.76
CA LYS A 119 -27.54 14.80 8.53
C LYS A 119 -28.88 15.56 8.55
N GLU A 120 -29.90 15.05 7.86
CA GLU A 120 -31.25 15.66 7.83
C GLU A 120 -31.88 15.75 9.22
N LYS A 121 -31.69 14.70 10.04
CA LYS A 121 -32.22 14.64 11.42
C LYS A 121 -31.31 15.29 12.46
N GLY A 122 -30.17 15.85 12.07
CA GLY A 122 -29.23 16.48 12.99
C GLY A 122 -28.64 15.53 14.04
N LEU A 123 -28.49 14.23 13.72
CA LEU A 123 -27.97 13.25 14.67
C LEU A 123 -26.43 13.37 14.79
N PRO A 124 -25.84 13.31 15.99
CA PRO A 124 -24.40 13.46 16.23
C PRO A 124 -23.61 12.17 15.89
N CYS A 125 -23.91 11.57 14.74
CA CYS A 125 -23.36 10.28 14.30
C CYS A 125 -22.56 10.41 12.99
N VAL A 126 -22.10 11.62 12.66
CA VAL A 126 -21.26 11.90 11.49
C VAL A 126 -19.82 12.10 11.97
N ARG A 127 -18.88 11.36 11.37
CA ARG A 127 -17.45 11.62 11.53
C ARG A 127 -16.99 12.51 10.39
N VAL A 128 -16.31 13.60 10.72
CA VAL A 128 -15.72 14.53 9.75
C VAL A 128 -14.20 14.41 9.85
N LYS A 129 -13.53 14.29 8.71
CA LYS A 129 -12.07 14.34 8.60
C LYS A 129 -11.72 15.63 7.88
N GLU A 130 -11.04 16.55 8.56
CA GLU A 130 -10.56 17.79 7.98
C GLU A 130 -9.08 17.64 7.62
N GLU A 131 -8.73 17.96 6.39
CA GLU A 131 -7.36 17.94 5.88
C GLU A 131 -7.06 19.30 5.24
N VAL A 132 -5.80 19.73 5.33
CA VAL A 132 -5.37 20.99 4.74
C VAL A 132 -5.39 20.85 3.23
N ASP A 133 -6.19 21.67 2.57
CA ASP A 133 -6.15 21.85 1.12
C ASP A 133 -4.90 22.63 0.75
N LYS A 134 -3.85 21.90 0.36
CA LYS A 134 -2.56 22.50 -0.03
C LYS A 134 -2.65 23.27 -1.35
N GLU A 135 -3.60 22.97 -2.23
CA GLU A 135 -3.76 23.69 -3.50
C GLU A 135 -4.42 25.05 -3.26
N ALA A 136 -5.50 25.07 -2.47
CA ALA A 136 -6.14 26.31 -2.05
C ALA A 136 -5.17 27.17 -1.22
N LEU A 137 -4.37 26.54 -0.35
CA LEU A 137 -3.37 27.23 0.45
C LEU A 137 -2.31 27.91 -0.42
N ARG A 138 -1.80 27.22 -1.46
CA ARG A 138 -0.83 27.78 -2.42
C ARG A 138 -1.36 28.98 -3.20
N ALA A 139 -2.67 29.10 -3.38
CA ALA A 139 -3.31 30.22 -4.08
C ALA A 139 -3.47 31.49 -3.20
N LEU A 140 -3.19 31.41 -1.90
CA LEU A 140 -3.29 32.55 -1.00
C LEU A 140 -2.10 33.51 -1.13
N ALA A 141 -2.35 34.76 -0.76
CA ALA A 141 -1.31 35.78 -0.68
C ALA A 141 -0.24 35.41 0.39
N PRO A 142 1.03 35.81 0.21
CA PRO A 142 2.13 35.46 1.11
C PRO A 142 1.88 35.87 2.57
N GLU A 143 1.18 36.97 2.80
CA GLU A 143 0.84 37.48 4.13
C GLU A 143 -0.08 36.48 4.86
N LYS A 144 -1.09 35.97 4.15
CA LYS A 144 -2.03 34.97 4.68
C LYS A 144 -1.39 33.59 4.86
N LEU A 145 -0.44 33.24 4.00
CA LEU A 145 0.37 32.04 4.16
C LEU A 145 1.21 32.13 5.44
N ALA A 146 1.86 33.26 5.68
CA ALA A 146 2.69 33.49 6.85
C ALA A 146 1.86 33.48 8.15
N GLU A 147 0.64 34.03 8.13
CA GLU A 147 -0.31 33.96 9.25
C GLU A 147 -0.61 32.53 9.71
N VAL A 148 -0.62 31.56 8.77
CA VAL A 148 -0.85 30.13 9.07
C VAL A 148 0.44 29.31 9.12
N GLY A 149 1.60 29.96 9.21
CA GLY A 149 2.90 29.31 9.34
C GLY A 149 3.41 28.63 8.06
N CYS A 150 2.87 29.00 6.90
CA CYS A 150 3.28 28.48 5.60
C CYS A 150 4.07 29.53 4.82
N LYS A 151 4.96 29.07 3.93
CA LYS A 151 5.64 29.91 2.97
C LYS A 151 5.77 29.18 1.65
N LEU A 152 5.70 29.91 0.54
CA LEU A 152 6.07 29.39 -0.76
C LEU A 152 7.58 29.56 -0.91
N GLU A 153 8.32 28.46 -0.89
CA GLU A 153 9.71 28.45 -1.29
C GLU A 153 9.77 28.24 -2.81
N GLN A 154 10.27 29.24 -3.52
CA GLN A 154 10.65 29.11 -4.92
C GLN A 154 12.13 28.74 -4.95
N ALA A 155 12.43 27.54 -5.45
CA ALA A 155 13.79 27.11 -5.74
C ALA A 155 13.96 27.05 -7.25
N ASP A 156 15.07 27.58 -7.74
CA ASP A 156 15.50 27.47 -9.14
C ASP A 156 16.64 26.45 -9.18
N ASP A 157 16.25 25.17 -9.14
CA ASP A 157 17.17 24.05 -9.06
C ASP A 157 17.45 23.47 -10.45
N PHE A 158 18.69 23.05 -10.67
CA PHE A 158 19.05 22.33 -11.89
C PHE A 158 18.22 21.04 -12.02
N PHE A 159 17.65 20.80 -13.19
CA PHE A 159 16.92 19.59 -13.51
C PHE A 159 17.45 18.94 -14.79
N TYR A 160 17.21 17.64 -14.93
CA TYR A 160 17.33 16.93 -16.19
C TYR A 160 16.09 16.05 -16.37
N GLU A 161 15.63 15.95 -17.60
CA GLU A 161 14.54 15.07 -17.99
C GLU A 161 15.05 14.16 -19.11
N LEU A 162 14.67 12.89 -19.07
CA LEU A 162 15.03 11.93 -20.11
C LEU A 162 13.87 11.83 -21.08
N ASN A 163 14.15 11.94 -22.37
CA ASN A 163 13.14 11.75 -23.39
C ASN A 163 12.84 10.25 -23.55
N GLU A 164 11.74 9.78 -22.96
CA GLU A 164 11.37 8.35 -22.97
C GLU A 164 11.18 7.78 -24.38
N THR A 165 10.85 8.64 -25.36
CA THR A 165 10.60 8.26 -26.76
C THR A 165 11.86 7.86 -27.52
N GLU A 166 13.01 8.52 -27.30
CA GLU A 166 14.25 8.23 -28.04
C GLU A 166 15.06 7.05 -27.45
N LEU A 167 14.74 6.64 -26.22
CA LEU A 167 15.37 5.52 -25.53
C LEU A 167 14.91 4.14 -26.02
N ALA A 168 13.83 4.10 -26.80
CA ALA A 168 13.36 2.89 -27.45
C ALA A 168 14.16 2.57 -28.73
N ASP A 169 14.56 3.60 -29.48
CA ASP A 169 15.17 3.47 -30.83
C ASP A 169 16.70 3.31 -30.82
N SER A 170 17.38 3.66 -29.73
CA SER A 170 18.85 3.53 -29.61
C SER A 170 19.33 2.15 -29.14
N SER A 171 18.46 1.14 -29.13
CA SER A 171 18.83 -0.23 -28.74
C SER A 171 19.79 -0.83 -29.78
N PRO A 172 21.08 -1.10 -29.46
CA PRO A 172 21.90 -1.91 -30.34
C PRO A 172 21.40 -3.34 -30.20
N ALA A 173 20.92 -3.90 -31.31
CA ALA A 173 20.82 -5.34 -31.46
C ALA A 173 22.22 -5.94 -31.28
N SER A 174 22.39 -6.79 -30.27
CA SER A 174 23.49 -7.75 -30.16
C SER A 174 23.05 -8.92 -29.31
#